data_AF-A0A4S2DGM2-F1
#
_entry.id   AF-A0A4S2DGM2-F1
#
_cell.length_a   1.000
_cell.length_b   1.000
_cell.length_c   1.000
_cell.angle_alpha   90.00
_cell.angle_beta   90.00
_cell.angle_gamma   90.00
#
_symmetry.space_group_name_H-M   'P 1'
#
loop_
_entity.id
_entity.type
_entity.pdbx_description
1 polymer ?
#
loop_
_entity_poly.entity_id
_entity_poly.type
_entity_poly.pdbx_seq_one_letter_code
_entity_poly.pdbx_strand_id
1 'polypeptide(L)'
;MLKPGSKIDRYGGNNGTFFAEEGITIPQRAMAADSDFSTYNIYEIKREIPMRQEEIAPWFDEVGGGIQYQINPEFVKIIRSKLMPGESLIDGLIRLGYLKRL
;
A
#
# COMPACT_ATOMS: atom_id res chain seq x y z
N MET A 1 -8.82 -2.03 -11.11
CA MET A 1 -7.41 -1.56 -11.17
C MET A 1 -7.41 -0.07 -10.96
N LEU A 2 -6.46 0.46 -10.19
CA LEU A 2 -6.32 1.91 -9.99
C LEU A 2 -5.71 2.56 -11.23
N LYS A 3 -6.23 3.73 -11.61
CA LYS A 3 -5.77 4.45 -12.79
C LYS A 3 -4.55 5.32 -12.44
N PRO A 4 -3.67 5.62 -13.40
CA PRO A 4 -2.68 6.68 -13.22
C PRO A 4 -3.34 7.98 -12.72
N GLY A 5 -2.74 8.61 -11.71
CA GLY A 5 -3.28 9.77 -11.01
C GLY A 5 -4.10 9.44 -9.75
N SER A 6 -4.55 8.19 -9.57
CA SER A 6 -5.15 7.75 -8.30
C SER A 6 -4.15 7.88 -7.15
N LYS A 7 -4.64 8.29 -5.98
CA LYS A 7 -3.85 8.38 -4.75
C LYS A 7 -4.21 7.27 -3.79
N ILE A 8 -3.19 6.70 -3.16
CA ILE A 8 -3.30 5.69 -2.11
C ILE A 8 -2.30 6.02 -1.02
N ASP A 9 -2.60 5.62 0.20
CA ASP A 9 -1.71 5.83 1.34
C ASP A 9 -1.39 4.51 2.06
N ARG A 10 -0.43 4.57 2.98
CA ARG A 10 -0.05 3.43 3.81
C ARG A 10 0.62 3.90 5.09
N TYR A 11 0.30 3.20 6.18
CA TYR A 11 1.11 3.14 7.39
C TYR A 11 2.05 1.93 7.35
N GLY A 12 3.30 2.13 7.77
CA GLY A 12 4.33 1.11 7.91
C GLY A 12 5.39 1.12 6.81
N GLY A 13 6.47 0.36 7.03
CA GLY A 13 7.67 0.40 6.21
C GLY A 13 7.50 -0.01 4.74
N ASN A 14 8.51 0.33 3.94
CA ASN A 14 8.53 0.21 2.48
C ASN A 14 8.59 -1.25 1.92
N ASN A 15 8.39 -2.28 2.75
CA ASN A 15 8.34 -3.68 2.30
C ASN A 15 6.92 -4.27 2.25
N GLY A 16 5.93 -3.54 2.75
CA GLY A 16 4.54 -4.00 2.75
C GLY A 16 3.87 -3.96 1.38
N THR A 17 2.75 -4.67 1.27
CA THR A 17 2.00 -4.88 0.00
C THR A 17 0.58 -4.34 0.03
N PHE A 18 0.14 -3.80 1.17
CA PHE A 18 -1.20 -3.25 1.36
C PHE A 18 -1.17 -1.73 1.37
N PHE A 19 -2.16 -1.12 0.74
CA PHE A 19 -2.40 0.31 0.75
C PHE A 19 -3.87 0.53 1.06
N ALA A 20 -4.25 1.75 1.42
CA ALA A 20 -5.63 2.13 1.50
C ALA A 20 -5.95 3.29 0.56
N GLU A 21 -7.25 3.51 0.36
CA GLU A 21 -7.73 4.77 -0.19
C GLU A 21 -7.27 5.93 0.71
N GLU A 22 -6.80 7.03 0.09
CA GLU A 22 -6.31 8.20 0.81
C GLU A 22 -7.39 8.76 1.73
N GLY A 23 -7.05 8.99 3.00
CA GLY A 23 -7.93 9.68 3.94
C GLY A 23 -8.89 8.80 4.73
N ILE A 24 -8.87 7.47 4.55
CA ILE A 24 -9.59 6.58 5.49
C ILE A 24 -8.92 6.61 6.88
N THR A 25 -9.73 6.62 7.93
CA THR A 25 -9.28 6.76 9.32
C THR A 25 -8.58 5.50 9.85
N ILE A 26 -7.81 5.62 10.94
CA ILE A 26 -7.16 4.46 11.59
C ILE A 26 -8.19 3.40 12.04
N PRO A 27 -9.32 3.75 12.69
CA PRO A 27 -10.38 2.78 13.00
C PRO A 27 -10.90 2.02 11.79
N GLN A 28 -11.04 2.70 10.64
CA GLN A 28 -11.49 2.05 9.41
C GLN A 28 -10.45 1.13 8.78
N ARG A 29 -9.18 1.27 9.17
CA ARG A 29 -8.08 0.41 8.72
C ARG A 29 -7.91 -0.85 9.55
N ALA A 30 -8.58 -0.94 10.71
CA ALA A 30 -8.45 -2.05 11.64
C ALA A 30 -6.98 -2.46 11.88
N MET A 31 -6.13 -1.47 12.20
CA MET A 31 -4.71 -1.67 12.51
C MET A 31 -4.51 -1.87 14.00
N ALA A 32 -3.50 -2.67 14.37
CA ALA A 32 -3.18 -2.91 15.77
C ALA A 32 -2.77 -1.60 16.46
N ALA A 33 -3.15 -1.43 17.73
CA ALA A 33 -2.86 -0.22 18.50
C ALA A 33 -1.36 0.05 18.69
N ASP A 34 -0.51 -0.99 18.62
CA ASP A 34 0.95 -0.93 18.70
C ASP A 34 1.62 -0.75 17.33
N SER A 35 0.85 -0.56 16.25
CA SER A 35 1.40 -0.23 14.93
C SER A 35 2.17 1.08 14.97
N ASP A 36 3.25 1.17 14.21
CA ASP A 36 3.95 2.44 14.02
C ASP A 36 3.17 3.35 13.05
N PHE A 37 2.32 4.21 13.62
CA PHE A 37 1.57 5.21 12.88
C PHE A 37 2.42 6.42 12.44
N SER A 38 3.68 6.52 12.88
CA SER A 38 4.58 7.60 12.42
C SER A 38 5.10 7.36 11.00
N THR A 39 5.14 6.11 10.54
CA THR A 39 5.54 5.75 9.18
C THR A 39 4.36 5.87 8.20
N TYR A 40 3.84 7.08 8.00
CA TYR A 40 2.74 7.38 7.08
C TYR A 40 3.24 7.95 5.75
N ASN A 41 2.74 7.43 4.63
CA ASN A 41 3.13 7.91 3.30
C ASN A 41 1.98 7.84 2.31
N ILE A 42 1.93 8.83 1.41
CA ILE A 42 0.98 8.90 0.30
C ILE A 42 1.72 8.66 -1.01
N TYR A 43 1.07 7.96 -1.94
CA TYR A 43 1.61 7.65 -3.25
C TYR A 43 0.58 7.94 -4.34
N GLU A 44 1.06 8.49 -5.45
CA GLU A 44 0.32 8.57 -6.70
C GLU A 44 0.64 7.36 -7.57
N ILE A 45 -0.39 6.68 -8.07
CA ILE A 45 -0.23 5.65 -9.11
C ILE A 45 0.24 6.33 -10.40
N LYS A 46 1.39 5.92 -10.92
CA LYS A 46 1.93 6.43 -12.20
C LYS A 46 1.69 5.47 -13.35
N ARG A 47 1.61 4.18 -13.06
CA ARG A 47 1.32 3.10 -14.00
C ARG A 47 0.47 2.05 -13.31
N GLU A 48 -0.36 1.36 -14.08
CA GLU A 48 -1.21 0.29 -13.56
C GLU A 48 -0.40 -0.74 -12.76
N ILE A 49 -0.92 -1.06 -11.57
CA ILE A 49 -0.43 -2.12 -10.71
C ILE A 49 -1.59 -3.11 -10.55
N PRO A 50 -1.41 -4.41 -10.82
CA PRO A 50 -2.43 -5.40 -10.54
C PRO A 50 -2.61 -5.49 -9.02
N MET A 51 -3.76 -5.01 -8.56
CA MET A 51 -4.14 -4.95 -7.15
C MET A 51 -5.53 -5.57 -6.98
N ARG A 52 -5.71 -6.23 -5.84
CA ARG A 52 -7.02 -6.67 -5.37
C ARG A 52 -7.57 -5.64 -4.41
N GLN A 53 -8.78 -5.17 -4.67
CA GLN A 53 -9.51 -4.25 -3.81
C GLN A 53 -10.38 -5.08 -2.86
N GLU A 54 -10.33 -4.77 -1.57
CA GLU A 54 -11.08 -5.47 -0.52
C GLU A 54 -11.61 -4.46 0.49
N GLU A 55 -12.75 -4.79 1.09
CA GLU A 55 -13.21 -4.12 2.30
C GLU A 55 -12.46 -4.69 3.51
N ILE A 56 -12.02 -3.82 4.40
CA ILE A 56 -11.28 -4.18 5.60
C ILE A 56 -12.28 -4.71 6.64
N ALA A 57 -12.13 -5.97 7.05
CA ALA A 57 -12.95 -6.53 8.12
C ALA A 57 -12.64 -5.86 9.47
N PRO A 58 -13.60 -5.81 10.40
CA PRO A 58 -13.35 -5.38 11.79
C PRO A 58 -12.25 -6.26 12.43
N TRP A 59 -11.29 -5.63 13.10
CA TRP A 59 -10.19 -6.31 13.78
C TRP A 59 -9.51 -5.38 14.80
N PHE A 60 -8.73 -5.93 15.73
CA PHE A 60 -8.03 -5.16 16.78
C PHE A 60 -8.94 -4.18 17.57
N ASP A 61 -10.18 -4.60 17.86
CA ASP A 61 -11.20 -3.77 18.52
C ASP A 61 -11.59 -2.49 17.75
N GLU A 62 -11.25 -2.42 16.46
CA GLU A 62 -11.58 -1.34 15.56
C GLU A 62 -12.66 -1.75 14.54
N VAL A 63 -13.41 -0.76 14.06
CA VAL A 63 -14.63 -0.97 13.26
C VAL A 63 -14.37 -1.49 11.84
N GLY A 64 -13.19 -1.26 11.27
CA GLY A 64 -12.91 -1.60 9.87
C GLY A 64 -13.83 -0.84 8.89
N GLY A 65 -14.13 -1.47 7.76
CA GLY A 65 -15.02 -0.92 6.72
C GLY A 65 -14.37 0.06 5.74
N GLY A 66 -13.06 0.31 5.88
CA GLY A 66 -12.28 1.01 4.85
C GLY A 66 -12.01 0.14 3.62
N ILE A 67 -11.59 0.77 2.52
CA ILE A 67 -11.13 0.06 1.32
C ILE A 67 -9.60 -0.06 1.35
N GLN A 68 -9.12 -1.29 1.19
CA GLN A 68 -7.70 -1.60 1.00
C GLN A 68 -7.41 -2.17 -0.39
N TYR A 69 -6.15 -2.00 -0.80
CA TYR A 69 -5.60 -2.51 -2.03
C TYR A 69 -4.37 -3.37 -1.71
N GLN A 70 -4.43 -4.67 -2.01
CA GLN A 70 -3.27 -5.55 -1.92
C GLN A 70 -2.65 -5.73 -3.31
N ILE A 71 -1.34 -5.48 -3.44
CA ILE A 71 -0.62 -5.81 -4.67
C ILE A 71 -0.70 -7.32 -4.91
N ASN A 72 -1.00 -7.71 -6.15
CA ASN A 72 -1.04 -9.11 -6.56
C ASN A 72 0.29 -9.83 -6.22
N PRO A 73 0.27 -10.99 -5.54
CA PRO A 73 1.49 -11.69 -5.12
C PRO A 73 2.45 -12.07 -6.25
N GLU A 74 1.95 -12.44 -7.44
CA GLU A 74 2.82 -12.76 -8.58
C GLU A 74 3.50 -11.50 -9.11
N PHE A 75 2.78 -10.38 -9.13
CA PHE A 75 3.39 -9.10 -9.47
C PHE A 75 4.44 -8.66 -8.44
N VAL A 76 4.22 -8.91 -7.15
CA VAL A 76 5.24 -8.67 -6.11
C VAL A 76 6.51 -9.49 -6.40
N LYS A 77 6.39 -10.76 -6.78
CA LYS A 77 7.56 -11.58 -7.16
C LYS A 77 8.31 -10.99 -8.36
N ILE A 78 7.59 -10.50 -9.37
CA ILE A 78 8.17 -9.84 -10.55
C ILE A 78 8.92 -8.55 -10.18
N ILE A 79 8.37 -7.75 -9.26
CA ILE A 79 9.07 -6.54 -8.81
C ILE A 79 10.30 -6.92 -7.97
N ARG A 80 10.17 -7.90 -7.07
CA ARG A 80 11.27 -8.38 -6.22
C ARG A 80 12.47 -8.89 -7.02
N SER A 81 12.26 -9.55 -8.15
CA SER A 81 13.36 -9.99 -9.03
C SER A 81 14.08 -8.85 -9.76
N LYS A 82 13.51 -7.65 -9.75
CA LYS A 82 14.07 -6.43 -10.36
C LYS A 82 14.65 -5.45 -9.33
N LEU A 83 14.61 -5.80 -8.04
CA LEU A 83 15.14 -4.95 -6.97
C LEU A 83 16.66 -4.93 -7.00
N MET A 84 17.22 -3.77 -6.68
CA MET A 84 18.65 -3.64 -6.40
C MET A 84 18.97 -4.23 -5.01
N PRO A 85 20.23 -4.64 -4.75
CA PRO A 85 20.62 -5.11 -3.42
C PRO A 85 20.24 -4.09 -2.33
N GLY A 86 19.49 -4.54 -1.31
CA GLY A 86 19.02 -3.69 -0.21
C GLY A 86 17.82 -2.80 -0.53
N GLU A 87 17.31 -2.81 -1.77
CA GLU A 87 16.13 -2.03 -2.15
C GLU A 87 14.85 -2.65 -1.61
N SER A 88 13.96 -1.81 -1.06
CA SER A 88 12.65 -2.24 -0.58
C SER A 88 11.64 -2.35 -1.73
N LEU A 89 10.51 -3.01 -1.48
CA LEU A 89 9.46 -3.17 -2.49
C LEU A 89 8.92 -1.81 -2.99
N ILE A 90 8.61 -0.89 -2.08
CA ILE A 90 8.04 0.42 -2.45
C ILE A 90 9.09 1.28 -3.18
N ASP A 91 10.34 1.25 -2.75
CA ASP A 91 11.39 2.03 -3.42
C ASP A 91 11.65 1.51 -4.83
N GLY A 92 11.58 0.18 -5.03
CA GLY A 92 11.61 -0.43 -6.35
C GLY A 92 10.41 -0.03 -7.23
N LEU A 93 9.19 0.02 -6.66
CA LEU A 93 8.01 0.50 -7.40
C LEU A 93 8.14 1.97 -7.81
N ILE A 94 8.75 2.81 -6.96
CA ILE A 94 9.03 4.21 -7.28
C ILE A 94 10.08 4.30 -8.38
N ARG A 95 11.23 3.65 -8.23
CA ARG A 95 12.32 3.66 -9.20
C ARG A 95 11.88 3.14 -10.57
N LEU A 96 11.08 2.08 -10.59
CA LEU A 96 10.55 1.50 -11.82
C LEU A 96 9.40 2.33 -12.43
N GLY A 97 8.93 3.39 -11.77
CA GLY A 97 7.92 4.31 -12.28
C GLY A 97 6.47 3.83 -12.13
N TYR A 98 6.18 2.92 -11.20
CA TYR A 98 4.81 2.53 -10.87
C TYR A 98 4.17 3.49 -9.85
N LEU A 99 4.95 3.97 -8.90
CA LEU A 99 4.51 4.88 -7.84
C LEU A 99 5.32 6.18 -7.86
N LYS A 100 4.71 7.25 -7.36
CA LYS A 100 5.41 8.47 -6.96
C LYS A 100 5.03 8.78 -5.52
N ARG A 101 6.01 8.88 -4.62
CA ARG A 101 5.77 9.36 -3.24
C ARG A 101 5.41 10.85 -3.29
N LEU A 102 4.38 11.25 -2.54
CA LEU A 102 3.91 12.63 -2.43
C LEU A 102 4.40 13.30 -1.14
#